data_AF-A0A1T3NNU6-F1
#
_entry.id   AF-A0A1T3NNU6-F1
#
_cell.length_a   1.000
_cell.length_b   1.000
_cell.length_c   1.000
_cell.angle_alpha   90.00
_cell.angle_beta   90.00
_cell.angle_gamma   90.00
#
_symmetry.space_group_name_H-M   'P 1'
#
loop_
_entity.id
_entity.type
_entity.pdbx_description
1 polymer ?
#
loop_
_entity_poly.entity_id
_entity_poly.type
_entity_poly.pdbx_seq_one_letter_code
_entity_poly.pdbx_strand_id
1 'polypeptide(L)'
;MHGIIVVPPGCTSRQDQVGLVPGERLVFGREAEFLGHSHRLVLAHQGVSRLAGEITAVGAFWTLSNLNRRQTYVVENPEGAGEHIKLAPGRLDAPIPFEFSRILLPAADELLAVEVWAPRHDYLGSEPWEPQGATTVAAFCLDRSKRYFAVLVALCEPRLRDTPAHTALPTSEEIVRRLRPGWPAANRATVQWNINYLAVKLRLRPPRESAETGPRRNGIKESLVAVALRFDLVREEDLALLGEAAGVGGER
;
A
#
# COMPACT_ATOMS: atom_id res chain seq x y z
N MET A 1 1.29 19.68 -14.60
CA MET A 1 1.86 20.51 -13.50
C MET A 1 2.80 19.57 -12.74
N HIS A 2 4.13 19.77 -12.81
CA HIS A 2 5.12 18.76 -12.38
C HIS A 2 5.71 19.03 -10.98
N GLY A 3 4.97 19.72 -10.12
CA GLY A 3 5.39 20.05 -8.76
C GLY A 3 4.83 19.09 -7.73
N ILE A 4 5.40 19.10 -6.53
CA ILE A 4 4.89 18.35 -5.37
C ILE A 4 4.27 19.29 -4.36
N ILE A 5 3.34 18.79 -3.55
CA ILE A 5 2.74 19.50 -2.42
C ILE A 5 3.11 18.75 -1.14
N VAL A 6 3.79 19.43 -0.23
CA VAL A 6 4.15 18.91 1.09
C VAL A 6 3.14 19.42 2.12
N VAL A 7 2.55 18.51 2.86
CA VAL A 7 1.52 18.78 3.88
C VAL A 7 2.10 18.46 5.26
N PRO A 8 2.23 19.46 6.16
CA PRO A 8 2.72 19.26 7.51
C PRO A 8 1.82 18.35 8.36
N PRO A 9 2.34 17.76 9.46
CA PRO A 9 1.53 17.00 10.40
C PRO A 9 0.45 17.89 11.02
N GLY A 10 -0.79 17.41 11.09
CA GLY A 10 -1.91 18.14 11.73
C GLY A 10 -2.42 19.36 10.93
N CYS A 11 -2.02 19.50 9.67
CA CYS A 11 -2.48 20.57 8.79
C CYS A 11 -4.01 20.54 8.60
N THR A 12 -4.68 21.65 8.94
CA THR A 12 -6.14 21.80 8.77
C THR A 12 -6.51 22.76 7.65
N SER A 13 -5.53 23.49 7.09
CA SER A 13 -5.75 24.55 6.10
C SER A 13 -4.81 24.42 4.90
N ARG A 14 -5.29 24.81 3.71
CA ARG A 14 -4.48 24.78 2.49
C ARG A 14 -3.31 25.77 2.53
N GLN A 15 -3.35 26.76 3.40
CA GLN A 15 -2.32 27.80 3.52
C GLN A 15 -1.04 27.28 4.18
N ASP A 16 -1.13 26.18 4.93
CA ASP A 16 0.02 25.56 5.60
C ASP A 16 0.74 24.55 4.70
N GLN A 17 0.23 24.31 3.48
CA GLN A 17 0.83 23.42 2.50
C GLN A 17 1.95 24.13 1.73
N VAL A 18 3.04 23.40 1.45
CA VAL A 18 4.18 23.93 0.70
C VAL A 18 4.21 23.30 -0.69
N GLY A 19 3.94 24.11 -1.72
CA GLY A 19 4.14 23.71 -3.11
C GLY A 19 5.62 23.85 -3.51
N LEU A 20 6.16 22.85 -4.18
CA LEU A 20 7.52 22.85 -4.72
C LEU A 20 7.48 22.55 -6.22
N VAL A 21 8.12 23.39 -7.03
CA VAL A 21 8.34 23.11 -8.46
C VAL A 21 9.66 22.35 -8.66
N PRO A 22 9.84 21.65 -9.80
CA PRO A 22 11.10 20.95 -10.09
C PRO A 22 12.34 21.83 -9.87
N GLY A 23 13.31 21.31 -9.13
CA GLY A 23 14.54 21.99 -8.72
C GLY A 23 14.45 22.67 -7.34
N GLU A 24 13.26 22.89 -6.81
CA GLU A 24 13.09 23.46 -5.47
C GLU A 24 13.29 22.42 -4.37
N ARG A 25 13.76 22.92 -3.23
CA ARG A 25 14.11 22.13 -2.06
C ARG A 25 13.41 22.68 -0.82
N LEU A 26 12.96 21.76 0.02
CA LEU A 26 12.36 22.02 1.32
C LEU A 26 13.16 21.30 2.39
N VAL A 27 13.80 22.06 3.27
CA VAL A 27 14.43 21.50 4.47
C VAL A 27 13.39 21.41 5.58
N PHE A 28 13.42 20.30 6.32
CA PHE A 28 12.54 20.12 7.47
C PHE A 28 13.30 19.66 8.71
N GLY A 29 12.76 20.03 9.87
CA GLY A 29 13.32 19.71 11.18
C GLY A 29 12.80 20.64 12.26
N ARG A 30 13.29 20.47 13.49
CA ARG A 30 12.88 21.26 14.65
C ARG A 30 13.37 22.71 14.60
N GLU A 31 14.56 22.93 14.03
CA GLU A 31 15.20 24.23 13.85
C GLU A 31 15.70 24.28 12.39
N ALA A 32 14.77 24.28 11.43
CA ALA A 32 15.09 24.36 10.01
C ALA A 32 15.71 25.74 9.68
N GLU A 33 17.02 25.88 9.96
CA GLU A 33 17.82 27.06 9.64
C GLU A 33 18.06 27.17 8.13
N PHE A 34 18.13 28.41 7.66
CA PHE A 34 18.16 28.74 6.24
C PHE A 34 19.57 28.54 5.66
N LEU A 35 19.92 27.30 5.29
CA LEU A 35 21.16 26.98 4.57
C LEU A 35 21.06 27.25 3.06
N GLY A 36 20.40 28.35 2.65
CA GLY A 36 20.23 28.72 1.24
C GLY A 36 19.13 27.94 0.49
N HIS A 37 18.19 27.32 1.21
CA HIS A 37 17.06 26.59 0.62
C HIS A 37 15.84 27.50 0.43
N SER A 38 15.10 27.31 -0.66
CA SER A 38 13.93 28.14 -0.99
C SER A 38 12.78 27.99 0.00
N HIS A 39 12.63 26.81 0.63
CA HIS A 39 11.53 26.53 1.55
C HIS A 39 12.00 25.84 2.84
N ARG A 40 11.24 26.05 3.93
CA ARG A 40 11.46 25.40 5.23
C ARG A 40 10.16 24.87 5.84
N LEU A 41 10.24 23.74 6.52
CA LEU A 41 9.16 23.16 7.31
C LEU A 41 9.62 22.91 8.74
N VAL A 42 9.04 23.64 9.69
CA VAL A 42 9.36 23.48 11.11
C VAL A 42 8.45 22.43 11.73
N LEU A 43 9.05 21.36 12.26
CA LEU A 43 8.36 20.32 13.00
C LEU A 43 8.66 20.51 14.50
N ALA A 44 7.76 21.21 15.19
CA ALA A 44 7.94 21.67 16.58
C ALA A 44 7.78 20.53 17.61
N HIS A 45 8.53 19.44 17.46
CA HIS A 45 8.50 18.28 18.35
C HIS A 45 9.90 17.93 18.86
N GLN A 46 10.05 17.70 20.17
CA GLN A 46 11.36 17.50 20.81
C GLN A 46 12.11 16.25 20.31
N GLY A 47 11.37 15.22 19.91
CA GLY A 47 11.90 14.01 19.29
C GLY A 47 12.46 14.20 17.87
N VAL A 48 12.24 15.35 17.23
CA VAL A 48 12.71 15.65 15.87
C VAL A 48 14.07 16.34 15.91
N SER A 49 14.99 15.91 15.05
CA SER A 49 16.29 16.55 14.86
C SER A 49 16.11 18.00 14.40
N ARG A 50 17.02 18.88 14.83
CA ARG A 50 17.07 20.29 14.40
C ARG A 50 17.05 20.41 12.88
N LEU A 51 17.91 19.63 12.25
CA LEU A 51 17.94 19.35 10.82
C LEU A 51 17.59 17.87 10.63
N ALA A 52 16.35 17.59 10.21
CA ALA A 52 15.85 16.22 10.09
C ALA A 52 16.04 15.68 8.67
N GLY A 53 15.70 16.46 7.66
CA GLY A 53 15.85 16.04 6.28
C GLY A 53 15.63 17.14 5.25
N GLU A 54 15.72 16.75 3.98
CA GLU A 54 15.45 17.60 2.82
C GLU A 54 14.59 16.85 1.81
N ILE A 55 13.57 17.54 1.28
CA ILE A 55 12.71 17.09 0.19
C ILE A 55 13.07 17.89 -1.05
N THR A 56 13.28 17.23 -2.18
CA THR A 56 13.56 17.89 -3.47
C THR A 56 12.57 17.44 -4.54
N ALA A 57 11.95 18.40 -5.21
CA ALA A 57 11.11 18.14 -6.38
C ALA A 57 11.99 17.98 -7.62
N VAL A 58 11.81 16.92 -8.41
CA VAL A 58 12.64 16.65 -9.60
C VAL A 58 11.82 16.62 -10.88
N GLY A 59 10.62 16.01 -10.85
CA GLY A 59 9.72 15.93 -12.01
C GLY A 59 8.70 14.82 -11.82
N ALA A 60 8.91 13.68 -12.49
CA ALA A 60 8.07 12.48 -12.34
C ALA A 60 8.22 11.75 -11.00
N PHE A 61 9.20 12.15 -10.19
CA PHE A 61 9.41 11.68 -8.82
C PHE A 61 10.01 12.81 -7.98
N TRP A 62 10.17 12.56 -6.69
CA TRP A 62 10.83 13.46 -5.76
C TRP A 62 11.87 12.69 -4.94
N THR A 63 12.82 13.40 -4.31
CA THR A 63 13.85 12.76 -3.48
C THR A 63 13.73 13.19 -2.03
N LEU A 64 14.12 12.28 -1.14
CA LEU A 64 14.20 12.51 0.29
C LEU A 64 15.62 12.21 0.80
N SER A 65 16.21 13.18 1.46
CA SER A 65 17.47 13.05 2.19
C SER A 65 17.20 12.96 3.69
N ASN A 66 17.61 11.86 4.31
CA ASN A 66 17.59 11.69 5.76
C ASN A 66 18.89 12.27 6.35
N LEU A 67 18.83 13.49 6.87
CA LEU A 67 19.97 14.19 7.45
C LEU A 67 20.23 13.79 8.92
N ASN A 68 19.33 12.99 9.51
CA ASN A 68 19.53 12.40 10.82
C ASN A 68 20.54 11.24 10.73
N ARG A 69 21.50 11.22 11.65
CA ARG A 69 22.57 10.20 11.70
C ARG A 69 22.25 8.98 12.56
N ARG A 70 21.08 8.92 13.19
CA ARG A 70 20.70 7.90 14.18
C ARG A 70 19.39 7.19 13.86
N GLN A 71 18.43 7.88 13.26
CA GLN A 71 17.07 7.35 13.05
C GLN A 71 16.83 7.01 11.58
N THR A 72 16.15 5.89 11.35
CA THR A 72 15.63 5.52 10.02
C THR A 72 14.27 6.19 9.83
N TYR A 73 14.05 6.75 8.65
CA TYR A 73 12.73 7.22 8.23
C TYR A 73 12.07 6.19 7.34
N VAL A 74 10.74 6.20 7.31
CA VAL A 74 9.95 5.35 6.43
C VAL A 74 9.09 6.26 5.56
N VAL A 75 9.07 5.99 4.26
CA VAL A 75 8.09 6.59 3.37
C VAL A 75 7.13 5.49 2.98
N GLU A 76 5.88 5.61 3.42
CA GLU A 76 4.80 4.69 3.06
C GLU A 76 4.07 5.19 1.82
N ASN A 77 3.59 4.24 1.01
CA ASN A 77 2.61 4.48 -0.04
C ASN A 77 1.23 4.04 0.49
N PRO A 78 0.36 4.98 0.92
CA PRO A 78 -0.96 4.62 1.45
C PRO A 78 -1.85 3.92 0.41
N GLU A 79 -1.58 4.11 -0.88
CA GLU A 79 -2.30 3.45 -1.99
C GLU A 79 -1.71 2.07 -2.34
N GLY A 80 -0.46 1.80 -1.94
CA GLY A 80 0.31 0.60 -2.30
C GLY A 80 0.15 -0.59 -1.34
N ALA A 81 -0.94 -0.65 -0.58
CA ALA A 81 -1.27 -1.75 0.33
C ALA A 81 -0.12 -2.19 1.29
N GLY A 82 0.61 -1.22 1.85
CA GLY A 82 1.72 -1.45 2.77
C GLY A 82 3.12 -1.40 2.13
N GLU A 83 3.22 -1.00 0.87
CA GLU A 83 4.48 -0.63 0.24
C GLU A 83 5.15 0.52 1.01
N HIS A 84 6.46 0.38 1.24
CA HIS A 84 7.25 1.40 1.92
C HIS A 84 8.72 1.37 1.51
N ILE A 85 9.37 2.52 1.63
CA ILE A 85 10.82 2.70 1.45
C ILE A 85 11.44 3.07 2.78
N LYS A 86 12.49 2.34 3.18
CA LYS A 86 13.31 2.69 4.35
C LYS A 86 14.45 3.61 3.94
N LEU A 87 14.60 4.71 4.66
CA LEU A 87 15.70 5.64 4.49
C LEU A 87 16.60 5.54 5.71
N ALA A 88 17.68 4.78 5.55
CA ALA A 88 18.71 4.64 6.56
C ALA A 88 19.26 6.01 7.00
N PRO A 89 19.78 6.14 8.23
CA PRO A 89 20.37 7.39 8.69
C PRO A 89 21.47 7.88 7.76
N GLY A 90 21.45 9.16 7.40
CA GLY A 90 22.41 9.77 6.47
C GLY A 90 22.21 9.44 4.99
N ARG A 91 21.16 8.69 4.61
CA ARG A 91 20.87 8.42 3.20
C ARG A 91 20.45 9.70 2.50
N LEU A 92 21.16 10.08 1.46
CA LEU A 92 20.87 11.26 0.63
C LEU A 92 20.13 10.86 -0.64
N ASP A 93 19.29 11.77 -1.12
CA ASP A 93 18.64 11.75 -2.42
C ASP A 93 17.96 10.41 -2.76
N ALA A 94 17.29 9.80 -1.77
CA ALA A 94 16.55 8.57 -2.01
C ALA A 94 15.35 8.90 -2.92
N PRO A 95 15.24 8.28 -4.12
CA PRO A 95 14.12 8.53 -5.01
C PRO A 95 12.85 7.91 -4.44
N ILE A 96 11.77 8.69 -4.42
CA ILE A 96 10.45 8.26 -3.97
C ILE A 96 9.51 8.29 -5.19
N PRO A 97 9.08 7.11 -5.68
CA PRO A 97 8.27 6.99 -6.89
C PRO A 97 6.77 6.89 -6.57
N PHE A 98 6.30 7.50 -5.48
CA PHE A 98 4.89 7.41 -5.06
C PHE A 98 4.16 8.72 -5.34
N GLU A 99 2.94 8.62 -5.86
CA GLU A 99 2.06 9.75 -6.14
C GLU A 99 1.50 10.35 -4.85
N PHE A 100 1.14 9.50 -3.89
CA PHE A 100 0.82 9.89 -2.54
C PHE A 100 1.76 9.17 -1.56
N SER A 101 2.46 9.96 -0.73
CA SER A 101 3.44 9.44 0.22
C SER A 101 3.19 9.95 1.62
N ARG A 102 3.46 9.11 2.62
CA ARG A 102 3.51 9.51 4.03
C ARG A 102 4.92 9.27 4.58
N ILE A 103 5.65 10.35 4.87
CA ILE A 103 6.95 10.29 5.54
C ILE A 103 6.70 10.13 7.03
N LEU A 104 7.12 9.00 7.59
CA LEU A 104 7.05 8.71 9.02
C LEU A 104 8.40 8.98 9.69
N LEU A 105 8.37 9.88 10.66
CA LEU A 105 9.52 10.29 11.47
C LEU A 105 9.34 9.77 12.91
N PRO A 106 10.26 8.93 13.43
CA PRO A 106 10.26 8.55 14.83
C PRO A 106 10.49 9.76 15.74
N ALA A 107 9.50 10.09 16.56
CA ALA A 107 9.48 11.29 17.38
C ALA A 107 9.18 10.93 18.84
N ALA A 108 10.17 10.37 19.54
CA ALA A 108 10.06 9.88 20.92
C ALA A 108 8.92 8.85 21.10
N ASP A 109 7.77 9.28 21.61
CA ASP A 109 6.59 8.47 21.92
C ASP A 109 5.58 8.37 20.78
N GLU A 110 5.75 9.14 19.70
CA GLU A 110 4.88 9.11 18.53
C GLU A 110 5.61 9.01 17.19
N LEU A 111 4.84 8.77 16.13
CA LEU A 111 5.29 8.83 14.75
C LEU A 111 4.68 10.07 14.09
N LEU A 112 5.52 11.02 13.72
CA LEU A 112 5.07 12.20 12.98
C LEU A 112 4.97 11.87 11.50
N ALA A 113 3.83 12.22 10.90
CA ALA A 113 3.55 11.99 9.49
C ALA A 113 3.58 13.31 8.71
N VAL A 114 4.47 13.41 7.72
CA VAL A 114 4.45 14.48 6.71
C VAL A 114 3.96 13.87 5.41
N GLU A 115 2.90 14.42 4.83
CA GLU A 115 2.36 13.89 3.58
C GLU A 115 2.94 14.63 2.38
N VAL A 116 3.17 13.91 1.28
CA VAL A 116 3.67 14.47 0.03
C VAL A 116 2.81 13.97 -1.12
N TRP A 117 2.25 14.92 -1.87
CA TRP A 117 1.48 14.68 -3.08
C TRP A 117 2.32 15.03 -4.30
N ALA A 118 2.61 14.04 -5.14
CA ALA A 118 3.34 14.20 -6.38
C ALA A 118 2.39 14.09 -7.60
N PRO A 119 2.83 14.55 -8.78
CA PRO A 119 2.07 14.37 -10.01
C PRO A 119 1.84 12.88 -10.29
N ARG A 120 0.71 12.57 -10.94
CA ARG A 120 0.45 11.20 -11.39
C ARG A 120 1.48 10.75 -12.42
N HIS A 121 1.82 9.47 -12.39
CA HIS A 121 2.65 8.89 -13.44
C HIS A 121 1.85 8.72 -14.73
N ASP A 122 2.55 8.88 -15.85
CA ASP A 122 2.01 8.51 -17.15
C ASP A 122 2.08 6.99 -17.31
N TYR A 123 0.92 6.37 -17.48
CA TYR A 123 0.80 4.95 -17.79
C TYR A 123 0.56 4.77 -19.29
N LEU A 124 1.02 3.64 -19.84
CA LEU A 124 0.62 3.23 -21.18
C LEU A 124 -0.91 3.10 -21.23
N GLY A 125 -1.52 3.68 -22.27
CA GLY A 125 -2.96 3.58 -22.48
C GLY A 125 -3.42 2.13 -22.65
N SER A 126 -4.71 1.87 -22.41
CA SER A 126 -5.35 0.56 -22.57
C SER A 126 -5.60 0.16 -24.02
N GLU A 127 -5.04 0.90 -24.98
CA GLU A 127 -5.24 0.62 -26.40
C GLU A 127 -4.72 -0.80 -26.72
N PRO A 128 -5.50 -1.62 -27.44
CA PRO A 128 -5.10 -2.97 -27.76
C PRO A 128 -3.84 -2.95 -28.62
N TRP A 129 -2.70 -3.23 -28.00
CA TRP A 129 -1.50 -3.61 -28.73
C TRP A 129 -1.70 -5.06 -29.19
N GLU A 130 -1.89 -5.30 -30.49
CA GLU A 130 -2.00 -6.66 -31.05
C GLU A 130 -0.59 -7.24 -31.27
N PRO A 131 -0.07 -8.06 -30.33
CA PRO A 131 1.25 -8.62 -30.46
C PRO A 131 1.18 -9.86 -31.36
N GLN A 132 2.08 -9.99 -32.32
CA GLN A 132 2.19 -11.21 -33.11
C GLN A 132 2.81 -12.34 -32.26
N GLY A 133 2.19 -13.52 -32.24
CA GLY A 133 2.73 -14.72 -31.59
C GLY A 133 1.73 -15.48 -30.74
N ALA A 134 2.23 -16.48 -30.00
CA ALA A 134 1.40 -17.28 -29.09
C ALA A 134 0.99 -16.47 -27.86
N THR A 135 -0.24 -16.67 -27.37
CA THR A 135 -0.77 -16.02 -26.17
C THR A 135 0.06 -16.37 -24.94
N THR A 136 0.54 -15.34 -24.24
CA THR A 136 1.23 -15.51 -22.95
C THR A 136 0.28 -16.08 -21.90
N VAL A 137 0.66 -17.18 -21.27
CA VAL A 137 -0.11 -17.78 -20.17
C VAL A 137 -0.05 -16.86 -18.94
N ALA A 138 -1.21 -16.52 -18.38
CA ALA A 138 -1.29 -15.70 -17.17
C ALA A 138 -0.62 -16.38 -15.96
N ALA A 139 0.17 -15.62 -15.21
CA ALA A 139 0.87 -16.13 -14.02
C ALA A 139 -0.11 -16.57 -12.91
N PHE A 140 -1.22 -15.82 -12.75
CA PHE A 140 -2.27 -16.08 -11.78
C PHE A 140 -3.65 -16.05 -12.45
N CYS A 141 -4.25 -17.22 -12.69
CA CYS A 141 -5.59 -17.33 -13.26
C CYS A 141 -6.66 -17.24 -12.15
N LEU A 142 -6.83 -16.05 -11.56
CA LEU A 142 -7.94 -15.76 -10.66
C LEU A 142 -9.14 -15.25 -11.46
N ASP A 143 -10.31 -15.77 -11.15
CA ASP A 143 -11.59 -15.36 -11.72
C ASP A 143 -12.35 -14.56 -10.66
N ARG A 144 -12.50 -13.25 -10.92
CA ARG A 144 -13.12 -12.27 -10.01
C ARG A 144 -14.58 -12.58 -9.71
N SER A 145 -15.27 -13.33 -10.58
CA SER A 145 -16.68 -13.71 -10.40
C SER A 145 -16.89 -14.81 -9.36
N LYS A 146 -15.82 -15.49 -8.91
CA LYS A 146 -15.93 -16.68 -8.06
C LYS A 146 -15.79 -16.33 -6.60
N ARG A 147 -16.49 -17.09 -5.74
CA ARG A 147 -16.49 -16.92 -4.28
C ARG A 147 -15.11 -16.96 -3.62
N TYR A 148 -14.17 -17.74 -4.18
CA TYR A 148 -12.80 -17.75 -3.65
C TYR A 148 -12.13 -16.39 -3.80
N PHE A 149 -12.45 -15.63 -4.84
CA PHE A 149 -11.90 -14.29 -5.02
C PHE A 149 -12.46 -13.34 -3.97
N ALA A 150 -13.77 -13.36 -3.72
CA ALA A 150 -14.37 -12.59 -2.62
C ALA A 150 -13.75 -12.93 -1.25
N VAL A 151 -13.40 -14.20 -0.99
CA VAL A 151 -12.67 -14.60 0.23
C VAL A 151 -11.27 -13.98 0.28
N LEU A 152 -10.56 -13.91 -0.85
CA LEU A 152 -9.25 -13.26 -0.93
C LEU A 152 -9.37 -11.74 -0.69
N VAL A 153 -10.41 -11.10 -1.25
CA VAL A 153 -10.74 -9.70 -1.00
C VAL A 153 -11.00 -9.45 0.49
N ALA A 154 -11.83 -10.27 1.14
CA ALA A 154 -12.14 -10.13 2.56
C ALA A 154 -10.91 -10.32 3.49
N LEU A 155 -9.91 -11.09 3.04
CA LEU A 155 -8.62 -11.24 3.72
C LEU A 155 -7.73 -10.00 3.55
N CYS A 156 -7.73 -9.40 2.36
CA CYS A 156 -6.90 -8.23 2.02
C CYS A 156 -7.51 -6.90 2.47
N GLU A 157 -8.83 -6.86 2.71
CA GLU A 157 -9.59 -5.64 3.02
C GLU A 157 -8.97 -4.72 4.07
N PRO A 158 -8.45 -5.20 5.22
CA PRO A 158 -7.84 -4.30 6.19
C PRO A 158 -6.65 -3.52 5.60
N ARG A 159 -5.79 -4.19 4.82
CA ARG A 159 -4.61 -3.56 4.22
C ARG A 159 -4.95 -2.59 3.10
N LEU A 160 -6.01 -2.89 2.36
CA LEU A 160 -6.52 -2.00 1.31
C LEU A 160 -7.23 -0.77 1.89
N ARG A 161 -7.61 -0.77 3.18
CA ARG A 161 -8.20 0.37 3.89
C ARG A 161 -7.20 1.10 4.80
N ASP A 162 -5.93 1.12 4.42
CA ASP A 162 -4.81 1.76 5.15
C ASP A 162 -4.69 1.29 6.62
N THR A 163 -5.08 0.04 6.93
CA THR A 163 -4.81 -0.52 8.26
C THR A 163 -3.34 -0.96 8.34
N PRO A 164 -2.61 -0.65 9.43
CA PRO A 164 -1.19 -0.96 9.54
C PRO A 164 -0.84 -2.43 9.28
N ALA A 165 0.33 -2.65 8.68
CA ALA A 165 0.79 -3.98 8.26
C ALA A 165 1.01 -4.98 9.41
N HIS A 166 1.02 -4.52 10.66
CA HIS A 166 1.14 -5.37 11.85
C HIS A 166 -0.21 -5.78 12.44
N THR A 167 -1.32 -5.22 11.95
CA THR A 167 -2.66 -5.63 12.40
C THR A 167 -2.92 -7.06 11.99
N ALA A 168 -3.45 -7.84 12.94
CA ALA A 168 -3.80 -9.23 12.76
C ALA A 168 -4.76 -9.43 11.58
N LEU A 169 -4.54 -10.48 10.81
CA LEU A 169 -5.45 -10.84 9.73
C LEU A 169 -6.81 -11.30 10.28
N PRO A 170 -7.88 -11.08 9.51
CA PRO A 170 -9.21 -11.44 9.96
C PRO A 170 -9.37 -12.94 10.19
N THR A 171 -10.05 -13.25 11.28
CA THR A 171 -10.50 -14.59 11.63
C THR A 171 -11.49 -15.10 10.58
N SER A 172 -11.69 -16.41 10.53
CA SER A 172 -12.65 -16.99 9.58
C SER A 172 -14.09 -16.53 9.85
N GLU A 173 -14.42 -16.17 11.08
CA GLU A 173 -15.74 -15.63 11.45
C GLU A 173 -15.93 -14.19 10.99
N GLU A 174 -14.89 -13.35 11.11
CA GLU A 174 -14.91 -11.99 10.56
C GLU A 174 -15.02 -12.01 9.03
N ILE A 175 -14.31 -12.92 8.36
CA ILE A 175 -14.44 -13.11 6.90
C ILE A 175 -15.88 -13.49 6.54
N VAL A 176 -16.50 -14.44 7.25
CA VAL A 176 -17.91 -14.80 7.03
C VAL A 176 -18.81 -13.58 7.21
N ARG A 177 -18.60 -12.78 8.26
CA ARG A 177 -19.40 -11.58 8.52
C ARG A 177 -19.30 -10.58 7.37
N ARG A 178 -18.10 -10.34 6.84
CA ARG A 178 -17.86 -9.45 5.69
C ARG A 178 -18.49 -9.96 4.40
N LEU A 179 -18.53 -11.27 4.19
CA LEU A 179 -19.05 -11.87 2.96
C LEU A 179 -20.57 -12.02 2.94
N ARG A 180 -21.25 -12.00 4.10
CA ARG A 180 -22.69 -12.26 4.19
C ARG A 180 -23.58 -11.38 3.29
N PRO A 181 -23.32 -10.08 3.10
CA PRO A 181 -24.15 -9.24 2.22
C PRO A 181 -24.23 -9.79 0.78
N GLY A 182 -23.08 -10.18 0.19
CA GLY A 182 -23.02 -10.74 -1.17
C GLY A 182 -23.12 -12.26 -1.26
N TRP A 183 -22.92 -12.96 -0.14
CA TRP A 183 -23.00 -14.41 -0.05
C TRP A 183 -23.62 -14.84 1.29
N PRO A 184 -24.96 -14.82 1.41
CA PRO A 184 -25.66 -15.12 2.68
C PRO A 184 -25.36 -16.52 3.25
N ALA A 185 -25.09 -17.50 2.38
CA ALA A 185 -24.75 -18.87 2.76
C ALA A 185 -23.29 -19.08 3.18
N ALA A 186 -22.47 -18.02 3.25
CA ALA A 186 -21.09 -18.11 3.71
C ALA A 186 -21.01 -18.67 5.13
N ASN A 187 -20.13 -19.66 5.33
CA ASN A 187 -19.87 -20.24 6.65
C ASN A 187 -18.38 -20.55 6.81
N ARG A 188 -17.98 -20.90 8.03
CA ARG A 188 -16.57 -21.13 8.37
C ARG A 188 -15.93 -22.23 7.53
N ALA A 189 -16.66 -23.30 7.21
CA ALA A 189 -16.14 -24.41 6.41
C ALA A 189 -15.93 -24.00 4.96
N THR A 190 -16.88 -23.27 4.36
CA THR A 190 -16.74 -22.79 2.97
C THR A 190 -15.59 -21.78 2.85
N VAL A 191 -15.44 -20.86 3.80
CA VAL A 191 -14.30 -19.92 3.83
C VAL A 191 -12.98 -20.69 3.91
N GLN A 192 -12.85 -21.64 4.83
CA GLN A 192 -11.63 -22.43 4.97
C GLN A 192 -11.31 -23.26 3.71
N TRP A 193 -12.32 -23.81 3.05
CA TRP A 193 -12.16 -24.51 1.78
C TRP A 193 -11.61 -23.56 0.69
N ASN A 194 -12.17 -22.36 0.57
CA ASN A 194 -11.72 -21.36 -0.40
C ASN A 194 -10.29 -20.89 -0.11
N ILE A 195 -9.90 -20.70 1.15
CA ILE A 195 -8.51 -20.39 1.55
C ILE A 195 -7.54 -21.49 1.06
N ASN A 196 -7.90 -22.76 1.27
CA ASN A 196 -7.09 -23.88 0.80
C ASN A 196 -7.03 -23.95 -0.74
N TYR A 197 -8.13 -23.65 -1.41
CA TYR A 197 -8.20 -23.61 -2.88
C TYR A 197 -7.33 -22.49 -3.46
N LEU A 198 -7.40 -21.29 -2.87
CA LEU A 198 -6.53 -20.16 -3.20
C LEU A 198 -5.06 -20.50 -3.03
N ALA A 199 -4.69 -21.20 -1.96
CA ALA A 199 -3.29 -21.59 -1.75
C ALA A 199 -2.74 -22.49 -2.86
N VAL A 200 -3.58 -23.35 -3.46
CA VAL A 200 -3.19 -24.13 -4.64
C VAL A 200 -3.14 -23.23 -5.89
N LYS A 201 -4.17 -22.40 -6.11
CA LYS A 201 -4.22 -21.46 -7.25
C LYS A 201 -3.05 -20.48 -7.30
N LEU A 202 -2.58 -20.02 -6.15
CA LEU A 202 -1.44 -19.13 -5.99
C LEU A 202 -0.11 -19.87 -5.75
N ARG A 203 -0.09 -21.20 -5.94
CA ARG A 203 1.10 -22.06 -5.86
C ARG A 203 1.83 -22.01 -4.52
N LEU A 204 1.12 -21.63 -3.45
CA LEU A 204 1.61 -21.66 -2.06
C LEU A 204 1.55 -23.07 -1.44
N ARG A 205 0.78 -23.96 -2.06
CA ARG A 205 0.69 -25.39 -1.70
C ARG A 205 0.71 -26.25 -2.97
N PRO A 206 1.43 -27.40 -2.96
CA PRO A 206 1.29 -28.37 -4.03
C PRO A 206 -0.16 -28.88 -4.13
N PRO A 207 -0.65 -29.24 -5.33
CA PRO A 207 -1.94 -29.91 -5.50
C PRO A 207 -2.03 -31.16 -4.61
N ARG A 208 -3.22 -31.46 -4.10
CA ARG A 208 -3.45 -32.46 -3.03
C ARG A 208 -2.90 -33.86 -3.32
N GLU A 209 -2.64 -34.21 -4.58
CA GLU A 209 -2.10 -35.52 -5.00
C GLU A 209 -0.62 -35.74 -4.64
N SER A 210 0.09 -34.72 -4.15
CA SER A 210 1.52 -34.79 -3.80
C SER A 210 1.85 -34.37 -2.36
N ALA A 211 0.86 -34.33 -1.48
CA ALA A 211 1.05 -33.83 -0.12
C ALA A 211 1.63 -34.91 0.83
N GLU A 212 2.96 -35.00 0.92
CA GLU A 212 3.60 -35.48 2.15
C GLU A 212 3.21 -34.56 3.32
N THR A 213 2.93 -35.16 4.48
CA THR A 213 2.41 -34.51 5.68
C THR A 213 3.49 -33.64 6.34
N GLY A 214 3.84 -32.52 5.71
CA GLY A 214 4.74 -31.53 6.28
C GLY A 214 4.12 -30.82 7.52
N PRO A 215 4.95 -30.18 8.35
CA PRO A 215 4.51 -29.55 9.59
C PRO A 215 3.40 -28.52 9.33
N ARG A 216 2.44 -28.41 10.27
CA ARG A 216 1.31 -27.47 10.22
C ARG A 216 1.83 -26.06 9.92
N ARG A 217 1.57 -25.59 8.69
CA ARG A 217 1.96 -24.27 8.23
C ARG A 217 1.00 -23.22 8.77
N ASN A 218 1.24 -22.79 10.01
CA ASN A 218 0.76 -21.48 10.47
C ASN A 218 1.26 -20.42 9.45
N GLY A 219 0.42 -19.47 9.05
CA GLY A 219 0.85 -18.42 8.11
C GLY A 219 0.24 -18.48 6.69
N ILE A 220 -0.69 -19.39 6.39
CA ILE A 220 -1.21 -19.51 5.00
C ILE A 220 -2.05 -18.30 4.57
N LYS A 221 -2.80 -17.69 5.50
CA LYS A 221 -3.57 -16.46 5.22
C LYS A 221 -2.60 -15.29 4.97
N GLU A 222 -1.55 -15.21 5.76
CA GLU A 222 -0.47 -14.22 5.68
C GLU A 222 0.25 -14.34 4.34
N SER A 223 0.56 -15.56 3.92
CA SER A 223 1.18 -15.82 2.61
C SER A 223 0.25 -15.44 1.45
N LEU A 224 -1.05 -15.75 1.56
CA LEU A 224 -2.05 -15.37 0.55
C LEU A 224 -2.15 -13.85 0.42
N VAL A 225 -2.28 -13.13 1.53
CA VAL A 225 -2.36 -11.66 1.54
C VAL A 225 -1.06 -11.05 1.01
N ALA A 226 0.10 -11.57 1.44
CA ALA A 226 1.39 -11.09 0.96
C ALA A 226 1.55 -11.23 -0.56
N VAL A 227 1.17 -12.38 -1.14
CA VAL A 227 1.23 -12.57 -2.60
C VAL A 227 0.18 -11.72 -3.32
N ALA A 228 -1.05 -11.68 -2.81
CA ALA A 228 -2.13 -10.96 -3.44
C ALA A 228 -1.85 -9.45 -3.53
N LEU A 229 -1.39 -8.84 -2.44
CA LEU A 229 -1.06 -7.42 -2.41
C LEU A 229 0.23 -7.10 -3.17
N ARG A 230 1.26 -7.96 -3.09
CA ARG A 230 2.53 -7.73 -3.78
C ARG A 230 2.40 -7.67 -5.31
N PHE A 231 1.43 -8.36 -5.87
CA PHE A 231 1.20 -8.42 -7.32
C PHE A 231 -0.13 -7.77 -7.74
N ASP A 232 -0.75 -6.97 -6.86
CA ASP A 232 -2.05 -6.32 -7.09
C ASP A 232 -3.11 -7.27 -7.65
N LEU A 233 -3.14 -8.51 -7.17
CA LEU A 233 -4.15 -9.50 -7.53
C LEU A 233 -5.53 -9.12 -6.97
N VAL A 234 -5.52 -8.34 -5.90
CA VAL A 234 -6.69 -7.70 -5.31
C VAL A 234 -6.36 -6.23 -5.10
N ARG A 235 -7.25 -5.36 -5.54
CA ARG A 235 -7.12 -3.89 -5.49
C ARG A 235 -8.27 -3.28 -4.68
N GLU A 236 -8.17 -1.98 -4.41
CA GLU A 236 -9.22 -1.25 -3.68
C GLU A 236 -10.59 -1.31 -4.38
N GLU A 237 -10.61 -1.27 -5.71
CA GLU A 237 -11.82 -1.43 -6.53
C GLU A 237 -12.54 -2.77 -6.29
N ASP A 238 -11.81 -3.84 -5.97
CA ASP A 238 -12.40 -5.15 -5.68
C ASP A 238 -13.15 -5.17 -4.33
N LEU A 239 -12.97 -4.18 -3.46
CA LEU A 239 -13.69 -4.08 -2.17
C LEU A 239 -15.20 -3.97 -2.37
N ALA A 240 -15.68 -3.52 -3.54
CA ALA A 240 -17.10 -3.53 -3.91
C ALA A 240 -17.73 -4.92 -3.77
N LEU A 241 -16.96 -6.00 -3.97
CA LEU A 241 -17.43 -7.38 -3.83
C LEU A 241 -17.83 -7.77 -2.40
N LEU A 242 -17.43 -6.99 -1.39
CA LEU A 242 -17.83 -7.20 0.01
C LEU A 242 -19.14 -6.49 0.37
N GLY A 243 -19.61 -5.57 -0.48
CA GLY A 243 -20.77 -4.71 -0.25
C GLY A 243 -22.00 -5.03 -1.11
N GLU A 244 -21.87 -5.77 -2.21
CA GLU A 244 -23.00 -6.01 -3.11
C GLU A 244 -23.71 -7.34 -2.83
N ALA A 245 -24.98 -7.26 -2.42
CA ALA A 245 -25.92 -8.35 -2.62
C ALA A 245 -26.05 -8.53 -4.14
N ALA A 246 -25.44 -9.58 -4.69
CA ALA A 246 -25.54 -9.90 -6.11
C ALA A 246 -27.00 -9.76 -6.58
N GLY A 247 -27.24 -8.78 -7.45
CA GLY A 247 -28.51 -8.64 -8.15
C GLY A 247 -28.81 -9.99 -8.81
N VAL A 248 -29.87 -10.63 -8.35
CA VAL A 248 -30.43 -11.82 -8.98
C VAL A 248 -30.98 -11.35 -10.33
N GLY A 249 -30.11 -11.38 -11.35
CA GLY A 249 -30.52 -11.38 -12.74
C GLY A 249 -31.26 -12.67 -13.00
N GLY A 250 -32.59 -12.59 -13.00
CA GLY A 250 -33.45 -13.69 -13.38
C GLY A 250 -33.33 -13.97 -14.87
N GLU A 251 -33.10 -15.22 -15.22
CA GLU A 251 -33.50 -15.78 -16.50
C GLU A 251 -34.56 -16.85 -16.22
N ARG A 252 -35.67 -16.70 -16.93
CA ARG A 252 -36.75 -17.68 -17.03
C ARG A 252 -36.33 -18.83 -17.93
#